data_AF-A0A6C0F180-F1
#
_entry.id   AF-A0A6C0F180-F1
#
_cell.length_a   1.000
_cell.length_b   1.000
_cell.length_c   1.000
_cell.angle_alpha   90.00
_cell.angle_beta   90.00
_cell.angle_gamma   90.00
#
_symmetry.space_group_name_H-M   'P 1'
#
loop_
_entity.id
_entity.type
_entity.pdbx_description
1 polymer ?
#
loop_
_entity_poly.entity_id
_entity_poly.type
_entity_poly.pdbx_seq_one_letter_code
_entity_poly.pdbx_strand_id
1 'polypeptide(L)'
;MYMAKNRQTIKKRCKKEASLKTTIVEMFLGMLNTVKLYHWNTYSFAEHKATDELYSNLNEHVDTFVEILLGKDECRIPEFSKKIVNTHNKSDFKARVHQYRDFLTDMNKTLDPIKDTDLLNVRDEILGDINQFLYLMTFTK
;
A
#
# COMPACT_ATOMS: atom_id res chain seq x y z
N MET A 1 17.03 -21.44 -27.75
CA MET A 1 15.76 -22.03 -28.20
C MET A 1 14.69 -21.63 -27.17
N TYR A 2 14.06 -20.46 -27.33
CA TYR A 2 13.05 -19.98 -26.38
C TYR A 2 11.75 -20.76 -26.60
N MET A 3 11.37 -21.58 -25.62
CA MET A 3 10.06 -22.23 -25.65
C MET A 3 8.97 -21.17 -25.45
N ALA A 4 8.16 -20.95 -26.49
CA ALA A 4 6.96 -20.12 -26.40
C ALA A 4 6.01 -20.76 -25.39
N LYS A 5 5.89 -20.15 -24.20
CA LYS A 5 4.94 -20.58 -23.16
C LYS A 5 3.53 -20.54 -23.74
N ASN A 6 2.78 -21.62 -23.50
CA ASN A 6 1.45 -21.84 -24.05
C ASN A 6 0.46 -20.73 -23.60
N ARG A 7 -0.21 -20.06 -24.53
CA ARG A 7 -1.02 -18.84 -24.28
C ARG A 7 -2.19 -19.07 -23.29
N GLN A 8 -2.68 -20.30 -23.18
CA GLN A 8 -3.74 -20.69 -22.24
C GLN A 8 -3.26 -20.82 -20.79
N THR A 9 -2.00 -21.22 -20.55
CA THR A 9 -1.44 -21.33 -19.19
C THR A 9 -1.09 -19.96 -18.61
N ILE A 10 -0.65 -19.02 -19.47
CA ILE A 10 -0.44 -17.60 -19.11
C ILE A 10 -1.75 -16.95 -18.65
N LYS A 11 -2.86 -17.15 -19.39
CA LYS A 11 -4.18 -16.59 -19.04
C LYS A 11 -4.69 -17.06 -17.67
N LYS A 12 -4.51 -18.33 -17.29
CA LYS A 12 -4.95 -18.85 -15.99
C LYS A 12 -4.10 -18.28 -14.83
N ARG A 13 -2.79 -18.14 -15.02
CA ARG A 13 -1.87 -17.55 -14.03
C ARG A 13 -2.21 -16.08 -13.76
N CYS A 14 -2.35 -15.26 -14.80
CA CYS A 14 -2.74 -13.85 -14.64
C CYS A 14 -4.07 -13.70 -13.89
N LYS A 15 -5.00 -14.66 -13.99
CA LYS A 15 -6.32 -14.57 -13.32
C LYS A 15 -6.25 -14.74 -11.80
N LYS A 16 -5.33 -15.56 -11.28
CA LYS A 16 -5.11 -15.71 -9.83
C LYS A 16 -4.29 -14.55 -9.27
N GLU A 17 -3.25 -14.14 -9.98
CA GLU A 17 -2.40 -12.99 -9.64
C GLU A 17 -3.18 -11.67 -9.70
N ALA A 18 -4.16 -11.57 -10.60
CA ALA A 18 -5.09 -10.45 -10.72
C ALA A 18 -5.82 -10.11 -9.40
N SER A 19 -6.36 -11.12 -8.70
CA SER A 19 -7.13 -10.87 -7.46
C SER A 19 -6.25 -10.29 -6.36
N LEU A 20 -5.03 -10.82 -6.19
CA LEU A 20 -4.10 -10.35 -5.17
C LEU A 20 -3.64 -8.91 -5.48
N LYS A 21 -3.30 -8.64 -6.74
CA LYS A 21 -2.90 -7.30 -7.18
C LYS A 21 -3.99 -6.27 -6.94
N THR A 22 -5.23 -6.58 -7.30
CA THR A 22 -6.37 -5.70 -7.03
C THR A 22 -6.47 -5.41 -5.54
N THR A 23 -6.38 -6.41 -4.67
CA THR A 23 -6.41 -6.19 -3.21
C THR A 23 -5.26 -5.29 -2.73
N ILE A 24 -4.04 -5.51 -3.20
CA ILE A 24 -2.88 -4.69 -2.84
C ILE A 24 -3.07 -3.24 -3.28
N VAL A 25 -3.39 -3.02 -4.56
CA VAL A 25 -3.59 -1.69 -5.14
C VAL A 25 -4.74 -0.97 -4.46
N GLU A 26 -5.85 -1.67 -4.19
CA GLU A 26 -6.94 -1.11 -3.41
C GLU A 26 -6.48 -0.68 -2.02
N MET A 27 -5.72 -1.50 -1.31
CA MET A 27 -5.25 -1.17 0.04
C MET A 27 -4.34 0.06 0.01
N PHE A 28 -3.40 0.13 -0.93
CA PHE A 28 -2.50 1.26 -1.08
C PHE A 28 -3.20 2.56 -1.46
N LEU A 29 -4.08 2.54 -2.46
CA LEU A 29 -4.88 3.71 -2.80
C LEU A 29 -5.79 4.13 -1.64
N GLY A 30 -6.30 3.17 -0.87
CA GLY A 30 -7.04 3.46 0.36
C GLY A 30 -6.20 4.22 1.37
N MET A 31 -4.99 3.74 1.63
CA MET A 31 -4.05 4.33 2.56
C MET A 31 -3.67 5.77 2.17
N LEU A 32 -3.28 5.99 0.91
CA LEU A 32 -2.94 7.33 0.39
C LEU A 32 -4.12 8.29 0.54
N ASN A 33 -5.32 7.87 0.15
CA ASN A 33 -6.52 8.70 0.25
C ASN A 33 -6.89 8.99 1.71
N THR A 34 -6.81 8.01 2.61
CA THR A 34 -7.10 8.21 4.03
C THR A 34 -6.14 9.23 4.66
N VAL A 35 -4.83 9.13 4.36
CA VAL A 35 -3.84 10.10 4.86
C VAL A 35 -4.11 11.50 4.30
N LYS A 36 -4.36 11.62 2.99
CA LYS A 36 -4.57 12.94 2.37
C LYS A 36 -5.87 13.62 2.83
N LEU A 37 -6.94 12.85 2.99
CA LEU A 37 -8.20 13.37 3.53
C LEU A 37 -8.04 13.86 4.98
N TYR A 38 -7.33 13.11 5.82
CA TYR A 38 -7.06 13.56 7.19
C TYR A 38 -6.18 14.82 7.22
N HIS A 39 -5.15 14.87 6.37
CA HIS A 39 -4.28 16.03 6.19
C HIS A 39 -5.06 17.32 5.84
N TRP A 40 -6.08 17.23 4.97
CA TRP A 40 -6.93 18.37 4.65
C TRP A 40 -7.92 18.73 5.76
N ASN A 41 -8.37 17.75 6.54
CA ASN A 41 -9.39 17.95 7.58
C ASN A 41 -8.84 18.40 8.94
N THR A 42 -7.55 18.17 9.23
CA THR A 42 -6.97 18.55 10.52
C THR A 42 -6.77 20.06 10.63
N TYR A 43 -7.10 20.61 11.80
CA TYR A 43 -6.83 22.01 12.16
C TYR A 43 -5.47 22.19 12.85
N SER A 44 -4.77 21.10 13.18
CA SER A 44 -3.46 21.16 13.84
C SER A 44 -2.35 21.31 12.79
N PHE A 45 -1.57 22.38 12.87
CA PHE A 45 -0.44 22.60 11.95
C PHE A 45 0.60 21.47 12.01
N ALA A 46 0.89 20.98 13.22
CA ALA A 46 1.83 19.87 13.41
C ALA A 46 1.32 18.57 12.77
N GLU A 47 0.02 18.26 12.93
CA GLU A 47 -0.57 17.08 12.29
C GLU A 47 -0.63 17.25 10.77
N HIS A 48 -0.97 18.45 10.28
CA HIS A 48 -1.00 18.76 8.85
C HIS A 48 0.37 18.53 8.21
N LYS A 49 1.45 18.99 8.84
CA LYS A 49 2.82 18.77 8.36
C LYS A 49 3.23 17.30 8.42
N ALA A 50 3.00 16.62 9.55
CA ALA A 50 3.36 15.21 9.70
C ALA A 50 2.62 14.30 8.71
N THR A 51 1.36 14.61 8.42
CA THR A 51 0.54 13.83 7.47
C THR A 51 0.88 14.13 6.02
N ASP A 52 1.37 15.34 5.71
CA ASP A 52 1.87 15.68 4.37
C ASP A 52 3.17 14.95 4.05
N GLU A 53 4.10 14.92 5.01
CA GLU A 53 5.35 14.17 4.90
C GLU A 53 5.09 12.67 4.76
N LEU A 54 4.22 12.11 5.62
CA LEU A 54 3.81 10.71 5.50
C LEU A 54 3.22 10.43 4.11
N TYR A 55 2.33 11.29 3.60
CA TYR A 55 1.74 11.10 2.29
C TYR A 55 2.79 11.07 1.17
N SER A 56 3.78 11.97 1.22
CA SER A 56 4.85 12.03 0.23
C SER A 56 5.64 10.73 0.17
N ASN A 57 6.13 10.25 1.32
CA ASN A 57 6.91 9.01 1.39
C ASN A 57 6.07 7.80 0.97
N LEU A 58 4.83 7.69 1.46
CA LEU A 58 3.93 6.62 1.09
C LEU A 58 3.64 6.63 -0.41
N ASN A 59 3.45 7.79 -1.03
CA ASN A 59 3.16 7.88 -2.45
C ASN A 59 4.33 7.37 -3.30
N GLU A 60 5.56 7.76 -2.96
CA GLU A 60 6.78 7.29 -3.63
C GLU A 60 6.98 5.78 -3.48
N HIS A 61 6.87 5.26 -2.25
CA HIS A 61 7.05 3.84 -1.99
C HIS A 61 5.92 2.98 -2.57
N VAL A 62 4.67 3.45 -2.54
CA VAL A 62 3.53 2.75 -3.16
C VAL A 62 3.70 2.63 -4.66
N ASP A 63 4.10 3.72 -5.34
CA ASP A 63 4.34 3.71 -6.78
C ASP A 63 5.45 2.70 -7.13
N THR A 64 6.59 2.81 -6.45
CA THR A 64 7.71 1.87 -6.58
C THR A 64 7.27 0.42 -6.37
N PHE A 65 6.49 0.14 -5.33
CA PHE A 65 6.00 -1.22 -5.07
C PHE A 65 5.13 -1.74 -6.21
N VAL A 66 4.17 -0.94 -6.68
CA VAL A 66 3.23 -1.35 -7.72
C VAL A 66 3.97 -1.57 -9.04
N GLU A 67 4.94 -0.72 -9.39
CA GLU A 67 5.75 -0.88 -10.60
C GLU A 67 6.58 -2.17 -10.57
N ILE A 68 7.24 -2.49 -9.45
CA ILE A 68 7.95 -3.76 -9.25
C ILE A 68 6.98 -4.94 -9.37
N LEU A 69 5.81 -4.86 -8.72
CA LEU A 69 4.80 -5.92 -8.73
C LEU A 69 4.31 -6.22 -10.15
N LEU A 70 4.12 -5.20 -10.98
CA LEU A 70 3.70 -5.35 -12.37
C LEU A 70 4.85 -5.79 -13.28
N GLY A 71 6.08 -5.40 -12.97
CA GLY A 71 7.27 -5.81 -13.72
C GLY A 71 7.58 -7.31 -13.62
N LYS A 72 7.18 -7.98 -12.54
CA LYS A 72 7.48 -9.41 -12.31
C LYS A 72 6.68 -10.40 -13.17
N ASP A 73 5.48 -10.04 -13.61
CA ASP A 73 4.60 -10.99 -14.32
C ASP A 73 3.90 -10.43 -15.58
N GLU A 74 4.14 -9.15 -15.92
CA GLU A 74 3.54 -8.40 -17.04
C GLU A 74 1.99 -8.40 -17.06
N CYS A 75 1.33 -8.93 -16.03
CA CYS A 75 -0.13 -8.97 -15.96
C CYS A 75 -0.65 -7.60 -15.48
N ARG A 76 -1.53 -6.99 -16.27
CA ARG A 76 -2.18 -5.72 -15.91
C ARG A 76 -3.09 -5.86 -14.69
N ILE A 77 -3.28 -4.75 -13.98
CA ILE A 77 -4.27 -4.65 -12.90
C ILE A 77 -5.66 -4.73 -13.56
N PRO A 78 -6.54 -5.65 -13.12
CA PRO A 78 -7.92 -5.71 -13.58
C PRO A 78 -8.69 -4.43 -13.21
N GLU A 79 -9.83 -4.22 -13.85
CA GLU A 79 -10.77 -3.18 -13.40
C GLU A 79 -11.25 -3.48 -11.98
N PHE A 80 -11.26 -2.45 -11.13
CA PHE A 80 -11.76 -2.51 -9.77
C PHE A 80 -12.40 -1.18 -9.37
N SER A 81 -13.20 -1.21 -8.31
CA SER A 81 -13.83 0.00 -7.77
C SER A 81 -13.59 0.05 -6.27
N LYS A 82 -13.10 1.19 -5.79
CA LYS A 82 -12.84 1.40 -4.37
C LYS A 82 -13.62 2.60 -3.87
N LYS A 83 -14.41 2.38 -2.82
CA LYS A 83 -15.02 3.49 -2.06
C LYS A 83 -13.94 4.15 -1.20
N ILE A 84 -13.83 5.47 -1.34
CA ILE A 84 -13.00 6.29 -0.47
C ILE A 84 -13.72 6.43 0.88
N VAL A 85 -13.04 6.09 1.96
CA VAL A 85 -13.56 6.23 3.33
C VAL A 85 -12.96 7.48 3.93
N ASN A 86 -13.82 8.43 4.30
CA ASN A 86 -13.39 9.67 4.97
C ASN A 86 -13.47 9.51 6.48
N THR A 87 -12.33 9.64 7.16
CA THR A 87 -12.24 9.62 8.62
C THR A 87 -12.07 11.04 9.14
N HIS A 88 -13.07 11.55 9.85
CA HIS A 88 -13.07 12.94 10.32
C HIS A 88 -12.41 13.14 11.68
N ASN A 89 -12.30 12.10 12.50
CA ASN A 89 -11.70 12.20 13.82
C ASN A 89 -10.38 11.43 13.89
N LYS A 90 -9.51 11.88 14.80
CA LYS A 90 -8.15 11.36 15.01
C LYS A 90 -8.11 9.89 15.43
N SER A 91 -9.11 9.44 16.20
CA SER A 91 -9.18 8.05 16.66
C SER A 91 -9.40 7.08 15.51
N ASP A 92 -10.39 7.37 14.66
CA ASP A 92 -10.72 6.56 13.49
C ASP A 92 -9.58 6.56 12.47
N PHE A 93 -8.96 7.72 12.25
CA PHE A 93 -7.77 7.82 11.41
C PHE A 93 -6.64 6.93 11.94
N LYS A 94 -6.32 7.00 13.23
CA LYS A 94 -5.27 6.17 13.83
C LYS A 94 -5.60 4.68 13.77
N ALA A 95 -6.85 4.30 14.03
CA ALA A 95 -7.31 2.92 13.89
C ALA A 95 -7.12 2.42 12.45
N ARG A 96 -7.40 3.28 11.46
CA ARG A 96 -7.23 2.94 10.05
C ARG A 96 -5.76 2.80 9.65
N VAL A 97 -4.88 3.65 10.17
CA VAL A 97 -3.42 3.53 9.99
C VAL A 97 -2.89 2.22 10.59
N HIS A 98 -3.38 1.82 11.78
CA HIS A 98 -3.03 0.51 12.35
C HIS A 98 -3.50 -0.66 11.47
N GLN A 99 -4.69 -0.59 10.87
CA GLN A 99 -5.14 -1.62 9.93
C GLN A 99 -4.23 -1.75 8.70
N TYR A 100 -3.69 -0.64 8.18
CA TYR A 100 -2.73 -0.68 7.07
C TYR A 100 -1.40 -1.29 7.51
N ARG A 101 -0.91 -0.95 8.70
CA ARG A 101 0.29 -1.57 9.28
C ARG A 101 0.15 -3.08 9.42
N ASP A 102 -1.00 -3.54 9.92
CA ASP A 102 -1.26 -4.96 10.13
C ASP A 102 -1.37 -5.69 8.77
N PHE A 103 -2.01 -5.07 7.77
CA PHE A 103 -2.04 -5.58 6.40
C PHE A 103 -0.64 -5.75 5.78
N LEU A 104 0.25 -4.78 5.95
CA LEU A 104 1.63 -4.86 5.47
C LEU A 104 2.40 -6.00 6.15
N THR A 105 2.21 -6.17 7.47
CA THR A 105 2.83 -7.26 8.23
C THR A 105 2.37 -8.63 7.74
N ASP A 106 1.09 -8.74 7.37
CA ASP A 106 0.49 -9.96 6.85
C ASP A 106 0.89 -10.30 5.41
N MET A 107 1.55 -9.41 4.67
CA MET A 107 2.02 -9.68 3.30
C MET A 107 3.04 -10.82 3.23
N ASN A 108 3.71 -11.18 4.33
CA ASN A 108 4.59 -12.35 4.39
C ASN A 108 3.85 -13.67 4.12
N LYS A 109 2.51 -13.69 4.23
CA LYS A 109 1.67 -14.84 3.90
C LYS A 109 1.39 -14.94 2.40
N THR A 110 1.57 -13.85 1.64
CA THR A 110 1.24 -13.75 0.21
C THR A 110 2.46 -13.63 -0.69
N LEU A 111 3.54 -12.97 -0.23
CA LEU A 111 4.80 -12.80 -0.94
C LEU A 111 5.80 -13.90 -0.58
N ASP A 112 6.59 -14.33 -1.56
CA ASP A 112 7.64 -15.34 -1.36
C ASP A 112 8.90 -14.68 -0.77
N PRO A 113 9.37 -15.10 0.43
CA PRO A 113 10.49 -14.45 1.12
C PRO A 113 11.84 -14.57 0.39
N ILE A 114 11.94 -15.44 -0.62
CA ILE A 114 13.16 -15.66 -1.41
C ILE A 114 13.05 -14.95 -2.76
N LYS A 115 11.86 -14.91 -3.38
CA LYS A 115 11.67 -14.38 -4.74
C LYS A 115 11.18 -12.94 -4.80
N ASP A 116 10.51 -12.48 -3.76
CA ASP A 116 9.88 -11.17 -3.68
C ASP A 116 10.61 -10.26 -2.67
N THR A 117 11.93 -10.45 -2.52
CA THR A 117 12.76 -9.68 -1.58
C THR A 117 12.77 -8.19 -1.88
N ASP A 118 12.68 -7.81 -3.15
CA ASP A 118 12.51 -6.43 -3.62
C ASP A 118 11.18 -5.80 -3.16
N LEU A 119 10.07 -6.51 -3.32
CA LEU A 119 8.76 -6.09 -2.81
C LEU A 119 8.73 -6.04 -1.29
N LEU A 120 9.33 -7.03 -0.63
CA LEU A 120 9.41 -7.08 0.82
C LEU A 120 10.22 -5.92 1.39
N ASN A 121 11.31 -5.52 0.72
CA ASN A 121 12.10 -4.35 1.08
C ASN A 121 11.25 -3.07 1.02
N VAL A 122 10.58 -2.80 -0.10
CA VAL A 122 9.73 -1.60 -0.22
C VAL A 122 8.56 -1.64 0.77
N ARG A 123 7.98 -2.82 1.03
CA ARG A 123 6.96 -3.00 2.06
C ARG A 123 7.48 -2.65 3.46
N ASP A 124 8.73 -2.98 3.76
CA ASP A 124 9.36 -2.66 5.05
C ASP A 124 9.66 -1.15 5.17
N GLU A 125 10.02 -0.46 4.08
CA GLU A 125 10.14 1.01 4.06
C GLU A 125 8.78 1.68 4.37
N ILE A 126 7.70 1.26 3.70
CA ILE A 126 6.32 1.74 3.97
C ILE A 126 5.95 1.49 5.45
N LEU A 127 6.31 0.31 5.98
CA LEU A 127 6.05 -0.04 7.37
C LEU A 127 6.86 0.84 8.34
N GLY A 128 8.10 1.18 7.97
CA GLY A 128 8.97 2.13 8.65
C GLY A 128 8.32 3.52 8.74
N ASP A 129 7.89 4.08 7.61
CA ASP A 129 7.19 5.37 7.55
C ASP A 129 5.97 5.40 8.47
N ILE A 130 5.13 4.37 8.41
CA ILE A 130 3.92 4.26 9.25
C ILE A 130 4.29 4.20 10.73
N ASN A 131 5.28 3.40 11.11
CA ASN A 131 5.67 3.25 12.51
C ASN A 131 6.30 4.53 13.06
N GLN A 132 7.14 5.20 12.27
CA GLN A 132 7.71 6.49 12.62
C GLN A 132 6.60 7.53 12.79
N PHE A 133 5.67 7.64 11.84
CA PHE A 133 4.52 8.53 11.95
C PHE A 133 3.67 8.25 13.20
N LEU A 134 3.36 6.98 13.47
CA LEU A 134 2.58 6.60 14.66
C LEU A 134 3.29 6.98 15.95
N TYR A 135 4.63 6.90 15.99
CA TYR A 135 5.44 7.39 17.11
C TYR A 135 5.36 8.92 17.24
N LEU A 136 5.57 9.67 16.15
CA LEU A 136 5.47 11.14 16.15
C LEU A 136 4.08 11.63 16.59
N MET A 137 3.02 10.92 16.21
CA MET A 137 1.65 11.18 16.64
C MET A 137 1.42 10.98 18.15
N THR A 138 2.37 10.41 18.90
CA THR A 138 2.30 10.35 20.37
C THR A 138 2.75 11.65 21.04
N PHE A 139 3.47 12.52 20.33
CA PHE A 139 3.99 13.79 20.86
C PHE A 139 2.94 14.89 20.93
N THR A 140 1.79 14.70 20.27
CA THR A 140 0.67 15.62 20.36
C THR A 140 -0.10 15.36 21.67
N LYS A 141 0.41 15.90 22.77
CA LYS A 141 -0.35 16.14 24.01
C LYS A 141 -0.83 17.58 24.06
#